data_AF-A0A6C0E937-F1
#
_entry.id   AF-A0A6C0E937-F1
#
_cell.length_a   1.000
_cell.length_b   1.000
_cell.length_c   1.000
_cell.angle_alpha   90.00
_cell.angle_beta   90.00
_cell.angle_gamma   90.00
#
_symmetry.space_group_name_H-M   'P 1'
#
loop_
_entity.id
_entity.type
_entity.pdbx_description
1 polymer ?
#
loop_
_entity_poly.entity_id
_entity_poly.type
_entity_poly.pdbx_seq_one_letter_code
_entity_poly.pdbx_strand_id
1 'polypeptide(L)'
;MSKKEIKFDLVLYHGGCPDGFTAAWCFRYKYPLINFKGCCYGDSVPDVKGYNVAVVDFSFSRDQTLEMFEKANYMVILDHHESAKNNLENLIIDPNKGEIIFDMNRAGAQLAWDYLYPNKKRHWLIEYVADRDLWKKELPYTEELSFALWFDGYFNDFNKLENLIEKVAVLPNNLESQPIIKKGKLLMIDKNRDIKSYAQMSVPAKLKLSDKLVNVHIVCCPRQYRSDVGNEINNMFPTIDCSATYWYDHYTDQWWISLRTGPNSNTNLADLTQNLKTGGGHTKAAGFFIKNDSLHSYFTLDDNQICTSPKLIPLPALQEYIDKEITGYLNAVKHNKFHLNDEEYPVIMTCVPIHYHKFVLDAIKVKFKNFQGLHIVYWYDFGRNLWSISVTTTYNNYNLKKIVGENPITTLGNIPISLTETELFWCFVEDISESGKFKFTKFFHK
;
A
#
# COMPACT_ATOMS: atom_id res chain seq x y z
N MET A 1 -31.92 9.57 30.36
CA MET A 1 -32.26 8.16 30.05
C MET A 1 -30.95 7.45 29.75
N SER A 2 -30.60 6.40 30.48
CA SER A 2 -29.43 5.58 30.14
C SER A 2 -29.68 4.91 28.81
N LYS A 3 -28.77 5.10 27.84
CA LYS A 3 -28.81 4.39 26.57
C LYS A 3 -28.76 2.89 26.87
N LYS A 4 -29.71 2.11 26.34
CA LYS A 4 -29.70 0.65 26.49
C LYS A 4 -28.34 0.14 26.01
N GLU A 5 -27.66 -0.68 26.81
CA GLU A 5 -26.35 -1.20 26.42
C GLU A 5 -26.51 -2.13 25.20
N ILE A 6 -25.86 -1.77 24.10
CA ILE A 6 -25.89 -2.54 22.86
C ILE A 6 -24.69 -3.48 22.87
N LYS A 7 -24.97 -4.77 22.85
CA LYS A 7 -23.95 -5.82 22.69
C LYS A 7 -23.72 -6.03 21.20
N PHE A 8 -22.51 -5.76 20.73
CA PHE A 8 -22.13 -5.91 19.34
C PHE A 8 -21.75 -7.36 19.01
N ASP A 9 -22.10 -7.80 17.80
CA ASP A 9 -21.87 -9.15 17.30
C ASP A 9 -20.74 -9.21 16.25
N LEU A 10 -20.55 -8.11 15.51
CA LEU A 10 -19.59 -8.00 14.41
C LEU A 10 -18.95 -6.61 14.37
N VAL A 11 -17.63 -6.58 14.20
CA VAL A 11 -16.86 -5.37 13.89
C VAL A 11 -16.29 -5.46 12.48
N LEU A 12 -16.68 -4.51 11.65
CA LEU A 12 -16.07 -4.24 10.36
C LEU A 12 -15.07 -3.12 10.55
N TYR A 13 -13.83 -3.32 10.15
CA TYR A 13 -12.77 -2.32 10.38
C TYR A 13 -11.87 -2.15 9.16
N HIS A 14 -11.16 -1.03 9.07
CA HIS A 14 -10.23 -0.80 7.97
C HIS A 14 -9.05 -1.80 8.02
N GLY A 15 -9.04 -2.74 7.08
CA GLY A 15 -8.07 -3.83 7.00
C GLY A 15 -6.67 -3.35 6.61
N GLY A 16 -5.65 -3.86 7.32
CA GLY A 16 -4.25 -3.50 7.07
C GLY A 16 -3.86 -2.09 7.53
N CYS A 17 -4.74 -1.41 8.28
CA CYS A 17 -4.49 -0.13 8.92
C CYS A 17 -4.24 -0.33 10.43
N PRO A 18 -3.15 0.20 11.01
CA PRO A 18 -2.95 0.19 12.46
C PRO A 18 -4.07 0.87 13.24
N ASP A 19 -4.66 1.95 12.70
CA ASP A 19 -5.77 2.65 13.35
C ASP A 19 -7.03 1.79 13.37
N GLY A 20 -7.49 1.31 12.21
CA GLY A 20 -8.62 0.39 12.11
C GLY A 20 -8.47 -0.90 12.91
N PHE A 21 -7.27 -1.49 12.94
CA PHE A 21 -6.98 -2.65 13.79
C PHE A 21 -7.11 -2.32 15.28
N THR A 22 -6.58 -1.16 15.70
CA THR A 22 -6.64 -0.72 17.10
C THR A 22 -8.06 -0.31 17.49
N ALA A 23 -8.83 0.29 16.58
CA ALA A 23 -10.24 0.59 16.75
C ALA A 23 -11.06 -0.70 16.95
N ALA A 24 -10.80 -1.74 16.16
CA ALA A 24 -11.39 -3.05 16.35
C ALA A 24 -10.98 -3.68 17.69
N TRP A 25 -9.71 -3.54 18.09
CA TRP A 25 -9.24 -4.03 19.39
C TRP A 25 -10.01 -3.40 20.56
N CYS A 26 -10.40 -2.13 20.49
CA CYS A 26 -11.25 -1.50 21.52
C CYS A 26 -12.56 -2.27 21.75
N PHE A 27 -13.20 -2.77 20.67
CA PHE A 27 -14.39 -3.60 20.77
C PHE A 27 -14.08 -5.00 21.32
N ARG A 28 -12.96 -5.61 20.92
CA ARG A 28 -12.50 -6.89 21.48
C ARG A 28 -12.28 -6.82 22.98
N TYR A 29 -11.67 -5.73 23.44
CA TYR A 29 -11.39 -5.45 24.84
C TYR A 29 -12.69 -5.38 25.67
N LYS A 30 -13.81 -4.93 25.07
CA LYS A 30 -15.14 -4.94 25.72
C LYS A 30 -15.87 -6.25 25.56
N TYR A 31 -15.77 -6.87 24.39
CA TYR A 31 -16.53 -8.03 23.97
C TYR A 31 -15.56 -9.11 23.44
N PRO A 32 -14.96 -9.95 24.31
CA PRO A 32 -13.89 -10.88 23.92
C PRO A 32 -14.27 -11.93 22.86
N LEU A 33 -15.57 -12.20 22.70
CA LEU A 33 -16.13 -13.19 21.77
C LEU A 33 -16.76 -12.58 20.50
N ILE A 34 -16.56 -11.28 20.25
CA ILE A 34 -17.11 -10.60 19.07
C ILE A 34 -16.41 -11.03 17.78
N ASN A 35 -17.13 -11.02 16.66
CA ASN A 35 -16.58 -11.34 15.35
C ASN A 35 -15.92 -10.11 14.70
N PHE A 36 -14.91 -10.35 13.87
CA PHE A 36 -14.15 -9.30 13.19
C PHE A 36 -14.03 -9.58 11.70
N LYS A 37 -14.14 -8.54 10.87
CA LYS A 37 -13.81 -8.60 9.45
C LYS A 37 -13.09 -7.33 9.01
N GLY A 38 -11.83 -7.48 8.60
CA GLY A 38 -11.08 -6.42 7.94
C GLY A 38 -11.64 -6.17 6.54
N CYS A 39 -11.91 -4.91 6.22
CA CYS A 39 -12.50 -4.48 4.95
C CYS A 39 -11.64 -3.37 4.32
N CYS A 40 -11.70 -3.28 2.99
CA CYS A 40 -11.08 -2.24 2.19
C CYS A 40 -12.15 -1.48 1.38
N TYR A 41 -11.81 -0.27 0.94
CA TYR A 41 -12.65 0.48 0.00
C TYR A 41 -12.88 -0.33 -1.28
N GLY A 42 -14.14 -0.44 -1.69
CA GLY A 42 -14.56 -1.21 -2.87
C GLY A 42 -14.98 -2.66 -2.57
N ASP A 43 -14.80 -3.15 -1.35
CA ASP A 43 -15.29 -4.47 -0.97
C ASP A 43 -16.83 -4.56 -1.02
N SER A 44 -17.34 -5.76 -1.29
CA SER A 44 -18.76 -6.06 -1.13
C SER A 44 -19.13 -6.10 0.36
N VAL A 45 -20.32 -5.60 0.67
CA VAL A 45 -20.90 -5.64 2.02
C VAL A 45 -20.98 -7.10 2.53
N PRO A 46 -20.50 -7.41 3.75
CA PRO A 46 -20.70 -8.72 4.38
C PRO A 46 -22.16 -8.94 4.79
N ASP A 47 -22.54 -10.18 5.08
CA ASP A 47 -23.85 -10.44 5.70
C ASP A 47 -23.89 -9.86 7.12
N VAL A 48 -24.77 -8.89 7.31
CA VAL A 48 -25.01 -8.19 8.58
C VAL A 48 -26.40 -8.47 9.15
N LYS A 49 -27.17 -9.38 8.52
CA LYS A 49 -28.59 -9.56 8.83
C LYS A 49 -28.80 -9.94 10.29
N GLY A 50 -29.55 -9.10 11.01
CA GLY A 50 -29.89 -9.32 12.42
C GLY A 50 -28.75 -9.10 13.42
N TYR A 51 -27.56 -8.66 12.98
CA TYR A 51 -26.44 -8.35 13.87
C TYR A 51 -26.48 -6.92 14.39
N ASN A 52 -25.90 -6.71 15.57
CA ASN A 52 -25.44 -5.41 16.03
C ASN A 52 -24.02 -5.19 15.51
N VAL A 53 -23.85 -4.28 14.57
CA VAL A 53 -22.60 -4.09 13.81
C VAL A 53 -21.90 -2.79 14.21
N ALA A 54 -20.59 -2.84 14.39
CA ALA A 54 -19.75 -1.65 14.45
C ALA A 54 -18.90 -1.57 13.18
N VAL A 55 -18.95 -0.44 12.49
CA VAL A 55 -18.06 -0.10 11.37
C VAL A 55 -17.10 0.97 11.89
N VAL A 56 -15.79 0.69 11.86
CA VAL A 56 -14.78 1.55 12.50
C VAL A 56 -13.61 1.86 11.57
N ASP A 57 -13.16 3.12 11.58
CA ASP A 57 -12.04 3.63 10.77
C ASP A 57 -12.24 3.57 9.24
N PHE A 58 -13.47 3.35 8.78
CA PHE A 58 -13.86 3.51 7.38
C PHE A 58 -15.38 3.53 7.24
N SER A 59 -15.86 3.84 6.04
CA SER A 59 -17.26 3.74 5.65
C SER A 59 -17.43 3.06 4.30
N PHE A 60 -18.54 2.34 4.12
CA PHE A 60 -18.98 1.84 2.82
C PHE A 60 -19.57 2.97 1.97
N SER A 61 -19.84 2.70 0.69
CA SER A 61 -20.59 3.65 -0.15
C SER A 61 -21.99 3.94 0.44
N ARG A 62 -22.61 5.04 0.03
CA ARG A 62 -23.92 5.45 0.55
C ARG A 62 -24.99 4.36 0.40
N ASP A 63 -25.09 3.76 -0.78
CA ASP A 63 -26.07 2.73 -1.09
C ASP A 63 -25.83 1.45 -0.28
N GLN A 64 -24.57 1.03 -0.19
CA GLN A 64 -24.16 -0.10 0.65
C GLN A 64 -24.48 0.16 2.13
N THR A 65 -24.22 1.38 2.61
CA THR A 65 -24.50 1.78 3.98
C THR A 65 -26.00 1.72 4.29
N LEU A 66 -26.85 2.19 3.37
CA LEU A 66 -28.31 2.08 3.49
C LEU A 66 -28.76 0.61 3.57
N GLU A 67 -28.28 -0.23 2.66
CA GLU A 67 -28.58 -1.66 2.64
C GLU A 67 -28.19 -2.34 3.97
N MET A 68 -27.06 -1.95 4.54
CA MET A 68 -26.61 -2.45 5.85
C MET A 68 -27.54 -2.02 6.98
N PHE A 69 -27.97 -0.76 7.03
CA PHE A 69 -28.92 -0.28 8.04
C PHE A 69 -30.28 -1.00 7.95
N GLU A 70 -30.74 -1.35 6.74
CA GLU A 70 -31.98 -2.11 6.55
C GLU A 70 -31.87 -3.54 7.11
N LYS A 71 -30.72 -4.20 6.90
CA LYS A 71 -30.50 -5.60 7.26
C LYS A 71 -30.06 -5.79 8.72
N ALA A 72 -29.26 -4.88 9.25
CA ALA A 72 -28.74 -4.97 10.61
C ALA A 72 -29.85 -4.81 11.66
N ASN A 73 -29.64 -5.40 12.84
CA ASN A 73 -30.47 -5.09 14.00
C ASN A 73 -30.15 -3.70 14.54
N TYR A 74 -28.86 -3.40 14.67
CA TYR A 74 -28.32 -2.08 15.00
C TYR A 74 -26.99 -1.89 14.29
N MET A 75 -26.66 -0.68 13.86
CA MET A 75 -25.33 -0.38 13.32
C MET A 75 -24.79 0.95 13.84
N VAL A 76 -23.50 0.98 14.20
CA VAL A 76 -22.78 2.24 14.45
C VAL A 76 -21.65 2.37 13.44
N ILE A 77 -21.48 3.59 12.88
CA ILE A 77 -20.32 3.97 12.09
C ILE A 77 -19.50 4.98 12.88
N LEU A 78 -18.22 4.68 13.12
CA LEU A 78 -17.25 5.54 13.80
C LEU A 78 -16.09 5.80 12.84
N ASP A 79 -16.02 7.00 12.29
CA ASP A 79 -15.08 7.29 11.20
C ASP A 79 -14.57 8.73 11.28
N HIS A 80 -13.40 8.98 10.71
CA HIS A 80 -12.73 10.28 10.70
C HIS A 80 -12.32 10.73 9.28
N HIS A 81 -12.73 9.99 8.24
CA HIS A 81 -12.47 10.35 6.85
C HIS A 81 -13.45 11.42 6.33
N GLU A 82 -12.93 12.52 5.79
CA GLU A 82 -13.73 13.64 5.27
C GLU A 82 -14.59 13.22 4.07
N SER A 83 -13.99 12.47 3.14
CA SER A 83 -14.72 11.89 2.00
C SER A 83 -15.89 10.98 2.42
N ALA A 84 -15.72 10.18 3.48
CA ALA A 84 -16.80 9.35 4.01
C ALA A 84 -17.93 10.18 4.63
N LYS A 85 -17.57 11.23 5.38
CA LYS A 85 -18.53 12.19 5.93
C LYS A 85 -19.36 12.85 4.82
N ASN A 86 -18.72 13.30 3.75
CA ASN A 86 -19.38 13.92 2.61
C ASN A 86 -20.31 12.92 1.89
N ASN A 87 -19.84 11.68 1.69
CA ASN A 87 -20.63 10.62 1.06
C ASN A 87 -21.89 10.24 1.86
N LEU A 88 -21.79 10.24 3.20
CA LEU A 88 -22.90 9.92 4.10
C LEU A 88 -23.64 11.17 4.62
N GLU A 89 -23.35 12.35 4.07
CA GLU A 89 -23.99 13.59 4.51
C GLU A 89 -25.51 13.52 4.27
N ASN A 90 -26.28 14.06 5.22
CA ASN A 90 -27.75 14.06 5.19
C ASN A 90 -28.38 12.66 5.04
N LEU A 91 -27.66 11.58 5.39
CA LEU A 91 -28.23 10.25 5.44
C LEU A 91 -29.20 10.16 6.63
N ILE A 92 -30.48 9.98 6.34
CA ILE A 92 -31.52 9.82 7.37
C ILE A 92 -31.60 8.34 7.71
N ILE A 93 -31.31 8.01 8.97
CA ILE A 93 -31.45 6.66 9.52
C ILE A 93 -32.46 6.68 10.67
N ASP A 94 -33.14 5.56 10.90
CA ASP A 94 -33.94 5.38 12.10
C ASP A 94 -32.98 5.39 13.32
N PRO A 95 -33.14 6.32 14.28
CA PRO A 95 -32.27 6.39 15.45
C PRO A 95 -32.33 5.14 16.34
N ASN A 96 -33.34 4.28 16.18
CA ASN A 96 -33.41 2.98 16.83
C ASN A 96 -32.59 1.90 16.09
N LYS A 97 -32.25 2.13 14.83
CA LYS A 97 -31.46 1.24 13.98
C LYS A 97 -29.98 1.57 13.98
N GLY A 98 -29.58 2.76 14.43
CA GLY A 98 -28.15 3.04 14.54
C GLY A 98 -27.73 4.49 14.63
N GLU A 99 -26.44 4.69 14.47
CA GLU A 99 -25.74 5.97 14.60
C GLU A 99 -24.60 6.10 13.59
N ILE A 100 -24.34 7.33 13.16
CA ILE A 100 -23.20 7.67 12.32
C ILE A 100 -22.47 8.81 13.00
N ILE A 101 -21.20 8.59 13.38
CA ILE A 101 -20.40 9.52 14.15
C ILE A 101 -19.11 9.80 13.40
N PHE A 102 -18.97 11.06 12.97
CA PHE A 102 -17.77 11.57 12.32
C PHE A 102 -17.05 12.58 13.22
N ASP A 103 -15.74 12.42 13.38
CA ASP A 103 -14.89 13.43 14.04
C ASP A 103 -13.50 13.48 13.42
N MET A 104 -13.20 14.58 12.72
CA MET A 104 -11.94 14.73 11.99
C MET A 104 -10.73 14.99 12.91
N ASN A 105 -10.94 15.24 14.22
CA ASN A 105 -9.86 15.56 15.16
C ASN A 105 -9.38 14.35 15.97
N ARG A 106 -10.06 13.21 15.83
CA ARG A 106 -9.76 11.97 16.53
C ARG A 106 -9.56 10.85 15.52
N ALA A 107 -8.58 10.00 15.77
CA ALA A 107 -8.38 8.78 15.00
C ALA A 107 -9.51 7.78 15.28
N GLY A 108 -9.73 6.81 14.39
CA GLY A 108 -10.70 5.74 14.54
C GLY A 108 -10.56 4.99 15.88
N ALA A 109 -9.33 4.72 16.33
CA ALA A 109 -9.08 4.07 17.61
C ALA A 109 -9.50 4.93 18.82
N GLN A 110 -9.29 6.25 18.75
CA GLN A 110 -9.75 7.18 19.78
C GLN A 110 -11.29 7.24 19.82
N LEU A 111 -11.93 7.31 18.65
CA LEU A 111 -13.39 7.30 18.53
C LEU A 111 -14.01 6.02 19.09
N ALA A 112 -13.48 4.87 18.72
CA ALA A 112 -13.93 3.57 19.21
C ALA A 112 -13.81 3.44 20.73
N TRP A 113 -12.67 3.86 21.31
CA TRP A 113 -12.48 3.81 22.75
C TRP A 113 -13.44 4.73 23.50
N ASP A 114 -13.56 5.99 23.06
CA ASP A 114 -14.43 6.98 23.70
C ASP A 114 -15.91 6.58 23.64
N TYR A 115 -16.33 5.96 22.53
CA TYR A 115 -17.68 5.42 22.36
C TYR A 115 -17.99 4.29 23.35
N LEU A 116 -17.05 3.35 23.51
CA LEU A 116 -17.25 2.15 24.34
C LEU A 116 -17.03 2.39 25.84
N TYR A 117 -16.14 3.33 26.17
CA TYR A 117 -15.65 3.61 27.51
C TYR A 117 -15.70 5.11 27.83
N PRO A 118 -16.91 5.72 27.83
CA PRO A 118 -17.05 7.15 28.08
C PRO A 118 -16.42 7.51 29.44
N ASN A 119 -15.62 8.58 29.45
CA ASN A 119 -14.90 9.09 30.62
C ASN A 119 -13.79 8.18 31.19
N LYS A 120 -13.40 7.11 30.48
CA LYS A 120 -12.20 6.33 30.86
C LYS A 120 -10.98 6.86 30.11
N LYS A 121 -9.86 6.98 30.82
CA LYS A 121 -8.56 7.30 30.23
C LYS A 121 -8.23 6.30 29.11
N ARG A 122 -7.78 6.80 27.96
CA ARG A 122 -7.36 5.94 26.84
C ARG A 122 -6.08 5.20 27.17
N HIS A 123 -5.95 4.00 26.64
CA HIS A 123 -4.71 3.24 26.70
C HIS A 123 -3.60 3.98 25.93
N TRP A 124 -2.35 3.90 26.40
CA TRP A 124 -1.24 4.62 25.77
C TRP A 124 -1.10 4.27 24.27
N LEU A 125 -1.37 3.01 23.91
CA LEU A 125 -1.30 2.54 22.52
C LEU A 125 -2.23 3.34 21.61
N ILE A 126 -3.45 3.65 22.07
CA ILE A 126 -4.43 4.41 21.30
C ILE A 126 -3.91 5.81 21.01
N GLU A 127 -3.26 6.45 22.00
CA GLU A 127 -2.71 7.79 21.82
C GLU A 127 -1.52 7.79 20.84
N TYR A 128 -0.64 6.77 20.88
CA TYR A 128 0.46 6.65 19.92
C TYR A 128 -0.01 6.31 18.50
N VAL A 129 -1.02 5.45 18.37
CA VAL A 129 -1.65 5.14 17.07
C VAL A 129 -2.28 6.40 16.50
N ALA A 130 -3.02 7.17 17.30
CA ALA A 130 -3.63 8.42 16.86
C ALA A 130 -2.61 9.51 16.54
N ASP A 131 -1.52 9.63 17.32
CA ASP A 131 -0.45 10.58 17.04
C ASP A 131 0.22 10.31 15.68
N ARG A 132 0.37 9.02 15.32
CA ARG A 132 0.87 8.61 14.00
C ARG A 132 -0.16 8.83 12.90
N ASP A 133 -1.39 8.39 13.12
CA ASP A 133 -2.45 8.39 12.11
C ASP A 133 -2.84 9.83 11.70
N LEU A 134 -3.08 10.69 12.69
CA LEU A 134 -3.38 12.12 12.49
C LEU A 134 -2.14 12.95 12.15
N TRP A 135 -0.96 12.32 12.08
CA TRP A 135 0.31 12.96 11.75
C TRP A 135 0.72 14.12 12.68
N LYS A 136 0.35 14.03 13.97
CA LYS A 136 0.60 15.09 14.96
C LYS A 136 2.07 15.18 15.36
N LYS A 137 2.72 14.02 15.54
CA LYS A 137 4.12 13.91 15.98
C LYS A 137 4.40 14.63 17.31
N GLU A 138 3.43 14.63 18.21
CA GLU A 138 3.53 15.30 19.51
C GLU A 138 4.13 14.38 20.58
N LEU A 139 3.95 13.06 20.45
CA LEU A 139 4.43 12.09 21.43
C LEU A 139 5.89 11.68 21.14
N PRO A 140 6.71 11.44 22.19
CA PRO A 140 8.10 11.09 22.02
C PRO A 140 8.25 9.72 21.35
N TYR A 141 9.09 9.65 20.31
CA TYR A 141 9.40 8.42 19.59
C TYR A 141 8.19 7.75 18.89
N THR A 142 7.15 8.52 18.52
CA THR A 142 5.98 7.97 17.82
C THR A 142 6.35 7.22 16.56
N GLU A 143 7.25 7.76 15.73
CA GLU A 143 7.60 7.14 14.45
C GLU A 143 8.35 5.83 14.67
N GLU A 144 9.31 5.80 15.60
CA GLU A 144 10.09 4.63 15.95
C GLU A 144 9.23 3.53 16.58
N LEU A 145 8.38 3.88 17.54
CA LEU A 145 7.49 2.92 18.20
C LEU A 145 6.48 2.36 17.21
N SER A 146 5.79 3.22 16.46
CA SER A 146 4.78 2.82 15.48
C SER A 146 5.39 1.90 14.42
N PHE A 147 6.58 2.26 13.90
CA PHE A 147 7.23 1.46 12.87
C PHE A 147 7.73 0.12 13.42
N ALA A 148 8.31 0.08 14.63
CA ALA A 148 8.72 -1.18 15.25
C ALA A 148 7.54 -2.11 15.54
N LEU A 149 6.41 -1.56 16.02
CA LEU A 149 5.18 -2.33 16.26
C LEU A 149 4.60 -2.90 14.97
N TRP A 150 4.55 -2.10 13.91
CA TRP A 150 4.10 -2.54 12.60
C TRP A 150 5.04 -3.61 12.02
N PHE A 151 6.35 -3.40 12.07
CA PHE A 151 7.37 -4.32 11.56
C PHE A 151 7.34 -5.69 12.25
N ASP A 152 7.00 -5.72 13.53
CA ASP A 152 6.80 -6.97 14.26
C ASP A 152 5.39 -7.55 14.10
N GLY A 153 4.51 -6.92 13.34
CA GLY A 153 3.17 -7.44 13.04
C GLY A 153 2.23 -7.41 14.24
N TYR A 154 2.40 -6.47 15.18
CA TYR A 154 1.48 -6.30 16.32
C TYR A 154 0.07 -5.89 15.87
N PHE A 155 -0.07 -5.27 14.70
CA PHE A 155 -1.36 -4.88 14.12
C PHE A 155 -1.96 -5.94 13.17
N ASN A 156 -1.48 -7.19 13.25
CA ASN A 156 -1.99 -8.30 12.42
C ASN A 156 -2.61 -9.42 13.26
N ASP A 157 -2.43 -9.40 14.59
CA ASP A 157 -2.88 -10.46 15.51
C ASP A 157 -3.29 -9.86 16.84
N PHE A 158 -4.57 -10.01 17.21
CA PHE A 158 -5.12 -9.43 18.43
C PHE A 158 -4.46 -10.01 19.68
N ASN A 159 -4.20 -11.32 19.71
CA ASN A 159 -3.57 -11.95 20.87
C ASN A 159 -2.15 -11.40 21.04
N LYS A 160 -1.44 -11.15 19.94
CA LYS A 160 -0.09 -10.57 20.00
C LYS A 160 -0.11 -9.14 20.55
N LEU A 161 -1.09 -8.33 20.12
CA LEU A 161 -1.28 -6.98 20.64
C LEU A 161 -1.66 -6.98 22.12
N GLU A 162 -2.60 -7.85 22.51
CA GLU A 162 -3.07 -8.00 23.90
C GLU A 162 -1.92 -8.43 24.81
N ASN A 163 -1.10 -9.41 24.39
CA ASN A 163 0.09 -9.82 25.13
C ASN A 163 1.10 -8.66 25.34
N LEU A 164 1.23 -7.75 24.38
CA LEU A 164 2.07 -6.55 24.53
C LEU A 164 1.47 -5.60 25.57
N ILE A 165 0.16 -5.36 25.48
CA ILE A 165 -0.58 -4.46 26.37
C ILE A 165 -0.54 -4.96 27.81
N GLU A 166 -0.71 -6.27 28.03
CA GLU A 166 -0.60 -6.88 29.35
C GLU A 166 0.81 -6.74 29.94
N LYS A 167 1.85 -6.94 29.13
CA LYS A 167 3.26 -6.77 29.55
C LYS A 167 3.64 -5.30 29.78
N VAL A 168 2.98 -4.38 29.08
CA VAL A 168 3.25 -2.94 29.10
C VAL A 168 1.96 -2.19 29.39
N ALA A 169 1.41 -2.37 30.59
CA ALA A 169 0.19 -1.69 31.01
C ALA A 169 0.38 -0.15 31.11
N VAL A 170 1.59 0.30 31.44
CA VAL A 170 1.98 1.71 31.50
C VAL A 170 3.31 1.88 30.78
N LEU A 171 3.44 2.93 29.97
CA LEU A 171 4.71 3.23 29.31
C LEU A 171 5.79 3.56 30.35
N PRO A 172 7.00 2.99 30.21
CA PRO A 172 8.10 3.31 31.11
C PRO A 172 8.59 4.74 30.88
N ASN A 173 8.96 5.44 31.96
CA ASN A 173 9.47 6.81 31.89
C ASN A 173 10.73 6.94 31.03
N ASN A 174 11.57 5.90 30.97
CA ASN A 174 12.77 5.86 30.13
C ASN A 174 12.50 5.11 28.82
N LEU A 175 11.61 5.68 27.99
CA LEU A 175 11.18 5.08 26.72
C LEU A 175 12.34 4.89 25.74
N GLU A 176 13.28 5.84 25.68
CA GLU A 176 14.45 5.78 24.79
C GLU A 176 15.33 4.54 25.01
N SER A 177 15.47 4.11 26.26
CA SER A 177 16.27 2.93 26.61
C SER A 177 15.62 1.61 26.21
N GLN A 178 14.31 1.62 25.89
CA GLN A 178 13.53 0.41 25.64
C GLN A 178 14.00 -0.28 24.35
N PRO A 179 14.12 -1.62 24.35
CA PRO A 179 14.56 -2.37 23.18
C PRO A 179 13.75 -2.07 21.92
N ILE A 180 12.42 -1.89 22.05
CA ILE A 180 11.54 -1.61 20.91
C ILE A 180 11.82 -0.25 20.26
N ILE A 181 12.20 0.76 21.04
CA ILE A 181 12.57 2.08 20.52
C ILE A 181 13.94 2.05 19.86
N LYS A 182 14.92 1.38 20.48
CA LYS A 182 16.25 1.18 19.87
C LYS A 182 16.14 0.47 18.52
N LYS A 183 15.30 -0.55 18.44
CA LYS A 183 14.96 -1.23 17.18
C LYS A 183 14.31 -0.28 16.19
N GLY A 184 13.29 0.47 16.61
CA GLY A 184 12.63 1.46 15.77
C GLY A 184 13.61 2.47 15.18
N LYS A 185 14.54 3.01 15.98
CA LYS A 185 15.60 3.92 15.50
C LYS A 185 16.46 3.28 14.40
N LEU A 186 16.89 2.03 14.57
CA LEU A 186 17.69 1.33 13.56
C LEU A 186 16.91 1.10 12.27
N LEU A 187 15.66 0.64 12.38
CA LEU A 187 14.77 0.44 11.24
C LEU A 187 14.49 1.76 10.51
N MET A 188 14.38 2.87 11.24
CA MET A 188 14.16 4.20 10.67
C MET A 188 15.37 4.73 9.89
N ILE A 189 16.61 4.37 10.24
CA ILE A 189 17.79 4.76 9.45
C ILE A 189 17.67 4.22 8.02
N ASP A 190 17.34 2.94 7.90
CA ASP A 190 17.21 2.25 6.62
C ASP A 190 16.01 2.79 5.83
N LYS A 191 14.85 2.86 6.48
CA LYS A 191 13.62 3.44 5.91
C LYS A 191 13.83 4.87 5.38
N ASN A 192 14.53 5.73 6.13
CA ASN A 192 14.79 7.11 5.73
C ASN A 192 15.72 7.21 4.52
N ARG A 193 16.68 6.29 4.38
CA ARG A 193 17.51 6.20 3.17
C ARG A 193 16.66 5.85 1.95
N ASP A 194 15.76 4.89 2.11
CA ASP A 194 14.90 4.42 1.03
C ASP A 194 13.90 5.51 0.62
N ILE A 195 13.26 6.18 1.58
CA ILE A 195 12.37 7.33 1.34
C ILE A 195 13.04 8.39 0.45
N LYS A 196 14.26 8.80 0.80
CA LYS A 196 15.03 9.79 0.02
C LYS A 196 15.35 9.29 -1.38
N SER A 197 15.72 8.01 -1.50
CA SER A 197 16.05 7.39 -2.78
C SER A 197 14.84 7.36 -3.71
N TYR A 198 13.65 6.99 -3.20
CA TYR A 198 12.40 7.07 -3.96
C TYR A 198 12.06 8.51 -4.35
N ALA A 199 12.08 9.45 -3.40
CA ALA A 199 11.71 10.83 -3.66
C ALA A 199 12.58 11.48 -4.75
N GLN A 200 13.88 11.18 -4.77
CA GLN A 200 14.82 11.64 -5.80
C GLN A 200 14.53 11.07 -7.21
N MET A 201 13.86 9.92 -7.30
CA MET A 201 13.44 9.34 -8.58
C MET A 201 12.11 9.89 -9.09
N SER A 202 11.44 10.74 -8.32
CA SER A 202 10.20 11.35 -8.77
C SER A 202 10.43 12.24 -9.98
N VAL A 203 9.47 12.24 -10.90
CA VAL A 203 9.52 13.02 -12.14
C VAL A 203 8.36 14.02 -12.19
N PRO A 204 8.58 15.23 -12.72
CA PRO A 204 7.51 16.20 -12.89
C PRO A 204 6.48 15.70 -13.90
N ALA A 205 5.20 15.89 -13.56
CA ALA A 205 4.07 15.53 -14.40
C ALA A 205 2.88 16.45 -14.14
N LYS A 206 1.87 16.36 -14.99
CA LYS A 206 0.53 16.90 -14.79
C LYS A 206 -0.41 15.75 -14.49
N LEU A 207 -1.18 15.86 -13.41
CA LEU A 207 -2.28 14.96 -13.10
C LEU A 207 -3.59 15.60 -13.54
N LYS A 208 -4.33 14.93 -14.41
CA LYS A 208 -5.68 15.30 -14.83
C LYS A 208 -6.71 14.43 -14.12
N LEU A 209 -7.58 15.05 -13.32
CA LEU A 209 -8.71 14.39 -12.67
C LEU A 209 -9.98 15.21 -12.89
N SER A 210 -10.96 14.63 -13.59
CA SER A 210 -12.14 15.35 -14.06
C SER A 210 -11.71 16.61 -14.86
N ASP A 211 -12.21 17.80 -14.48
CA ASP A 211 -11.84 19.08 -15.09
C ASP A 211 -10.66 19.77 -14.40
N LYS A 212 -10.03 19.13 -13.40
CA LYS A 212 -8.89 19.69 -12.66
C LYS A 212 -7.57 19.17 -13.25
N LEU A 213 -6.62 20.07 -13.43
CA LEU A 213 -5.25 19.78 -13.83
C LEU A 213 -4.30 20.31 -12.75
N VAL A 214 -3.47 19.44 -12.16
CA VAL A 214 -2.56 19.81 -11.08
C VAL A 214 -1.12 19.39 -11.39
N ASN A 215 -0.17 20.19 -10.94
CA ASN A 215 1.26 19.94 -11.04
C ASN A 215 1.68 18.94 -9.98
N VAL A 216 2.33 17.87 -10.42
CA VAL A 216 2.77 16.82 -9.52
C VAL A 216 4.20 16.40 -9.78
N HIS A 217 4.79 15.77 -8.77
CA HIS A 217 5.91 14.86 -8.97
C HIS A 217 5.43 13.44 -8.70
N ILE A 218 5.66 12.53 -9.64
CA ILE A 218 5.19 11.15 -9.58
C ILE A 218 6.34 10.13 -9.50
N VAL A 219 6.19 9.09 -8.68
CA VAL A 219 7.17 7.99 -8.59
C VAL A 219 6.53 6.62 -8.34
N CYS A 220 7.15 5.55 -8.86
CA CYS A 220 6.83 4.18 -8.45
C CYS A 220 7.30 3.96 -7.02
N CYS A 221 6.39 3.64 -6.11
CA CYS A 221 6.71 3.48 -4.70
C CYS A 221 5.93 2.31 -4.10
N PRO A 222 6.58 1.40 -3.37
CA PRO A 222 5.89 0.39 -2.58
C PRO A 222 4.90 1.01 -1.60
N ARG A 223 3.82 0.26 -1.34
CA ARG A 223 2.70 0.71 -0.53
C ARG A 223 3.13 1.19 0.88
N GLN A 224 4.12 0.55 1.49
CA GLN A 224 4.58 0.87 2.85
C GLN A 224 5.30 2.21 2.97
N TYR A 225 5.85 2.76 1.87
CA TYR A 225 6.60 4.02 1.88
C TYR A 225 5.83 5.20 1.27
N ARG A 226 4.67 4.95 0.64
CA ARG A 226 3.91 5.95 -0.14
C ARG A 226 3.66 7.28 0.57
N SER A 227 3.34 7.26 1.87
CA SER A 227 3.07 8.47 2.65
C SER A 227 4.36 9.25 2.90
N ASP A 228 5.40 8.56 3.37
CA ASP A 228 6.66 9.19 3.74
C ASP A 228 7.40 9.71 2.49
N VAL A 229 7.40 8.94 1.39
CA VAL A 229 7.92 9.36 0.08
C VAL A 229 7.13 10.54 -0.48
N GLY A 230 5.79 10.48 -0.44
CA GLY A 230 4.97 11.60 -0.88
C GLY A 230 5.26 12.88 -0.12
N ASN A 231 5.46 12.81 1.20
CA ASN A 231 5.85 13.96 2.01
C ASN A 231 7.26 14.46 1.68
N GLU A 232 8.23 13.56 1.51
CA GLU A 232 9.60 13.92 1.14
C GLU A 232 9.66 14.61 -0.23
N ILE A 233 8.86 14.16 -1.21
CA ILE A 233 8.73 14.83 -2.51
C ILE A 233 8.21 16.26 -2.33
N ASN A 234 7.18 16.49 -1.51
CA ASN A 234 6.69 17.85 -1.27
C ASN A 234 7.73 18.74 -0.54
N ASN A 235 8.56 18.16 0.32
CA ASN A 235 9.67 18.89 0.96
C ASN A 235 10.75 19.27 -0.06
N MET A 236 11.08 18.37 -1.00
CA MET A 236 12.06 18.61 -2.06
C MET A 236 11.55 19.62 -3.10
N PHE A 237 10.25 19.59 -3.41
CA PHE A 237 9.62 20.39 -4.46
C PHE A 237 8.43 21.18 -3.91
N PRO A 238 8.67 22.24 -3.11
CA PRO A 238 7.61 22.94 -2.37
C PRO A 238 6.61 23.72 -3.25
N THR A 239 6.85 23.81 -4.57
CA THR A 239 6.01 24.53 -5.54
C THR A 239 5.01 23.64 -6.26
N ILE A 240 5.05 22.31 -6.08
CA ILE A 240 4.08 21.41 -6.70
C ILE A 240 2.74 21.51 -5.97
N ASP A 241 1.64 21.22 -6.67
CA ASP A 241 0.32 21.21 -6.06
C ASP A 241 0.19 20.03 -5.10
N CYS A 242 0.66 18.85 -5.52
CA CYS A 242 0.80 17.67 -4.68
C CYS A 242 1.84 16.69 -5.24
N SER A 243 2.31 15.74 -4.44
CA SER A 243 3.07 14.59 -4.92
C SER A 243 2.15 13.42 -5.21
N ALA A 244 2.59 12.54 -6.10
CA ALA A 244 1.92 11.29 -6.44
C ALA A 244 2.89 10.11 -6.29
N THR A 245 2.39 9.02 -5.73
CA THR A 245 3.09 7.74 -5.71
C THR A 245 2.18 6.70 -6.35
N TYR A 246 2.74 5.78 -7.12
CA TYR A 246 1.97 4.69 -7.72
C TYR A 246 2.56 3.31 -7.44
N TRP A 247 1.68 2.32 -7.38
CA TRP A 247 2.00 0.90 -7.28
C TRP A 247 0.99 0.10 -8.08
N TYR A 248 1.42 -0.91 -8.83
CA TYR A 248 0.50 -1.79 -9.55
C TYR A 248 0.27 -3.10 -8.79
N ASP A 249 -0.99 -3.40 -8.49
CA ASP A 249 -1.43 -4.61 -7.81
C ASP A 249 -1.90 -5.64 -8.84
N HIS A 250 -1.16 -6.75 -8.95
CA HIS A 250 -1.42 -7.83 -9.88
C HIS A 250 -2.60 -8.73 -9.52
N TYR A 251 -2.98 -8.79 -8.24
CA TYR A 251 -4.11 -9.61 -7.83
C TYR A 251 -5.43 -8.98 -8.24
N THR A 252 -5.49 -7.66 -8.13
CA THR A 252 -6.69 -6.87 -8.43
C THR A 252 -6.68 -6.25 -9.83
N ASP A 253 -5.53 -6.27 -10.51
CA ASP A 253 -5.27 -5.63 -11.80
C ASP A 253 -5.54 -4.11 -11.72
N GLN A 254 -4.88 -3.45 -10.76
CA GLN A 254 -5.14 -2.05 -10.41
C GLN A 254 -3.86 -1.25 -10.23
N TRP A 255 -3.83 -0.03 -10.76
CA TRP A 255 -2.85 0.97 -10.37
C TRP A 255 -3.37 1.70 -9.13
N TRP A 256 -2.66 1.60 -8.02
CA TRP A 256 -2.94 2.33 -6.79
C TRP A 256 -2.16 3.63 -6.76
N ILE A 257 -2.87 4.75 -6.65
CA ILE A 257 -2.30 6.10 -6.64
C ILE A 257 -2.52 6.68 -5.24
N SER A 258 -1.46 7.23 -4.66
CA SER A 258 -1.49 7.91 -3.37
C SER A 258 -0.91 9.31 -3.49
N LEU A 259 -1.71 10.31 -3.11
CA LEU A 259 -1.42 11.73 -3.24
C LEU A 259 -1.13 12.37 -1.88
N ARG A 260 -0.11 13.24 -1.79
CA ARG A 260 0.19 14.02 -0.59
C ARG A 260 0.42 15.49 -0.93
N THR A 261 -0.03 16.40 -0.08
CA THR A 261 0.26 17.83 -0.24
C THR A 261 1.26 18.30 0.81
N GLY A 262 2.17 19.18 0.40
CA GLY A 262 3.04 19.89 1.34
C GLY A 262 2.26 20.78 2.30
N PRO A 263 2.87 21.20 3.42
CA PRO A 263 2.21 22.04 4.42
C PRO A 263 1.68 23.36 3.87
N ASN A 264 2.32 23.88 2.81
CA ASN A 264 2.01 25.17 2.19
C ASN A 264 1.13 25.07 0.93
N SER A 265 0.75 23.85 0.51
CA SER A 265 -0.14 23.69 -0.64
C SER A 265 -1.60 23.92 -0.22
N ASN A 266 -2.34 24.65 -1.05
CA ASN A 266 -3.77 24.89 -0.89
C ASN A 266 -4.64 23.84 -1.61
N THR A 267 -4.02 22.82 -2.20
CA THR A 267 -4.76 21.79 -2.93
C THR A 267 -5.52 20.91 -1.93
N ASN A 268 -6.85 20.89 -2.01
CA ASN A 268 -7.67 19.93 -1.27
C ASN A 268 -7.73 18.60 -2.02
N LEU A 269 -7.06 17.58 -1.50
CA LEU A 269 -7.00 16.24 -2.10
C LEU A 269 -8.29 15.44 -1.96
N ALA A 270 -9.08 15.67 -0.91
CA ALA A 270 -10.42 15.09 -0.81
C ALA A 270 -11.30 15.62 -1.94
N ASP A 271 -11.31 16.94 -2.17
CA ASP A 271 -12.05 17.56 -3.27
C ASP A 271 -11.56 17.15 -4.66
N LEU A 272 -10.28 16.78 -4.78
CA LEU A 272 -9.68 16.33 -6.04
C LEU A 272 -10.12 14.89 -6.38
N THR A 273 -10.35 14.05 -5.37
CA THR A 273 -10.57 12.61 -5.56
C THR A 273 -12.01 12.15 -5.31
N GLN A 274 -12.84 12.94 -4.62
CA GLN A 274 -14.20 12.54 -4.20
C GLN A 274 -15.16 12.15 -5.35
N ASN A 275 -14.97 12.71 -6.54
CA ASN A 275 -15.79 12.38 -7.71
C ASN A 275 -15.35 11.10 -8.42
N LEU A 276 -14.22 10.53 -8.03
CA LEU A 276 -13.77 9.24 -8.53
C LEU A 276 -14.49 8.15 -7.75
N LYS A 277 -15.16 7.24 -8.46
CA LYS A 277 -15.77 6.05 -7.85
C LYS A 277 -14.77 5.21 -7.02
N THR A 278 -13.49 5.33 -7.34
CA THR A 278 -12.38 4.59 -6.73
C THR A 278 -11.50 5.46 -5.84
N GLY A 279 -11.88 6.72 -5.59
CA GLY A 279 -11.08 7.69 -4.84
C GLY A 279 -11.66 8.06 -3.48
N GLY A 280 -10.82 8.67 -2.64
CA GLY A 280 -11.19 9.17 -1.33
C GLY A 280 -9.99 9.56 -0.47
N GLY A 281 -10.26 10.24 0.63
CA GLY A 281 -9.25 10.64 1.61
C GLY A 281 -9.61 11.88 2.43
N HIS A 282 -8.57 12.58 2.87
CA HIS A 282 -8.58 13.84 3.61
C HIS A 282 -8.00 14.97 2.75
N THR A 283 -8.14 16.21 3.24
CA THR A 283 -7.61 17.43 2.61
C THR A 283 -6.14 17.32 2.18
N LYS A 284 -5.27 16.70 3.00
CA LYS A 284 -3.81 16.61 2.74
C LYS A 284 -3.29 15.24 2.31
N ALA A 285 -4.15 14.22 2.31
CA ALA A 285 -3.79 12.87 1.91
C ALA A 285 -5.00 12.16 1.34
N ALA A 286 -4.92 11.80 0.06
CA ALA A 286 -5.95 11.02 -0.61
C ALA A 286 -5.33 9.97 -1.52
N GLY A 287 -6.17 9.12 -2.08
CA GLY A 287 -5.76 8.15 -3.08
C GLY A 287 -6.93 7.70 -3.92
N PHE A 288 -6.60 6.96 -4.97
CA PHE A 288 -7.57 6.26 -5.80
C PHE A 288 -6.89 5.08 -6.49
N PHE A 289 -7.68 4.21 -7.11
CA PHE A 289 -7.12 3.20 -8.01
C PHE A 289 -7.69 3.31 -9.43
N ILE A 290 -6.87 2.95 -10.42
CA ILE A 290 -7.23 2.85 -11.83
C ILE A 290 -7.36 1.37 -12.18
N LYS A 291 -8.45 0.98 -12.84
CA LYS A 291 -8.70 -0.39 -13.30
C LYS A 291 -9.16 -0.36 -14.75
N ASN A 292 -8.68 -1.30 -15.57
CA ASN A 292 -8.97 -1.41 -17.00
C ASN A 292 -8.61 -0.13 -17.80
N ASP A 293 -7.60 0.62 -17.35
CA ASP A 293 -7.11 1.84 -18.00
C ASP A 293 -5.61 2.02 -17.65
N SER A 294 -4.95 2.96 -18.30
CA SER A 294 -3.53 3.24 -18.17
C SER A 294 -3.25 4.41 -17.22
N LEU A 295 -2.09 4.37 -16.55
CA LEU A 295 -1.57 5.50 -15.78
C LEU A 295 -1.41 6.76 -16.67
N HIS A 296 -1.10 6.58 -17.95
CA HIS A 296 -0.94 7.67 -18.94
C HIS A 296 -2.23 8.39 -19.29
N SER A 297 -3.39 7.79 -19.04
CA SER A 297 -4.68 8.46 -19.20
C SER A 297 -4.89 9.57 -18.16
N TYR A 298 -4.14 9.50 -17.05
CA TYR A 298 -4.25 10.39 -15.90
C TYR A 298 -3.04 11.31 -15.74
N PHE A 299 -1.85 10.85 -16.11
CA PHE A 299 -0.60 11.57 -15.92
C PHE A 299 0.09 11.86 -17.26
N THR A 300 0.53 13.11 -17.44
CA THR A 300 1.34 13.54 -18.59
C THR A 300 2.67 14.08 -18.09
N LEU A 301 3.80 13.54 -18.56
CA LEU A 301 5.13 14.02 -18.18
C LEU A 301 5.36 15.45 -18.68
N ASP A 302 6.16 16.22 -17.95
CA ASP A 302 6.72 17.47 -18.48
C ASP A 302 7.98 17.12 -19.30
N ASP A 303 7.89 17.25 -20.63
CA ASP A 303 8.92 16.83 -21.60
C ASP A 303 10.28 17.54 -21.42
N ASN A 304 10.36 18.55 -20.55
CA ASN A 304 11.55 19.38 -20.35
C ASN A 304 12.55 18.84 -19.31
N GLN A 305 12.27 17.72 -18.63
CA GLN A 305 13.19 17.16 -17.61
C GLN A 305 13.27 15.63 -17.68
N ILE A 306 14.15 15.11 -18.54
CA ILE A 306 14.49 13.68 -18.54
C ILE A 306 15.29 13.36 -17.26
N CYS A 307 14.75 12.46 -16.43
CA CYS A 307 15.39 11.99 -15.21
C CYS A 307 16.71 11.28 -15.52
N THR A 308 17.84 11.88 -15.12
CA THR A 308 19.12 11.18 -15.02
C THR A 308 19.03 10.18 -13.87
N SER A 309 19.16 8.87 -14.15
CA SER A 309 19.11 7.83 -13.10
C SER A 309 20.01 8.20 -11.92
N PRO A 310 19.53 8.09 -10.67
CA PRO A 310 20.43 8.14 -9.52
C PRO A 310 21.44 6.98 -9.59
N LYS A 311 22.70 7.28 -9.28
CA LYS A 311 23.75 6.26 -9.14
C LYS A 311 23.38 5.31 -8.00
N LEU A 312 23.40 4.00 -8.28
CA LEU A 312 23.17 2.93 -7.30
C LEU A 312 24.07 3.13 -6.06
N ILE A 313 23.45 3.32 -4.88
CA ILE A 313 24.16 3.38 -3.59
C ILE A 313 24.35 1.94 -3.09
N PRO A 314 25.58 1.48 -2.78
CA PRO A 314 25.82 0.13 -2.26
C PRO A 314 25.22 -0.07 -0.86
N LEU A 315 24.53 -1.20 -0.64
CA LEU A 315 24.02 -1.64 0.65
C LEU A 315 25.10 -2.42 1.45
N PRO A 316 25.44 -2.04 2.71
CA PRO A 316 26.13 -2.92 3.64
C PRO A 316 25.13 -3.69 4.53
N ALA A 317 25.46 -4.96 4.79
CA ALA A 317 24.85 -5.93 5.72
C ALA A 317 23.47 -6.48 5.35
N LEU A 318 23.50 -7.62 4.64
CA LEU A 318 22.37 -8.15 3.87
C LEU A 318 21.50 -9.20 4.58
N GLN A 319 21.93 -9.87 5.66
CA GLN A 319 21.28 -11.13 6.03
C GLN A 319 19.98 -10.97 6.84
N GLU A 320 19.89 -10.00 7.75
CA GLU A 320 18.71 -9.80 8.61
C GLU A 320 17.58 -9.02 7.90
N TYR A 321 17.95 -8.21 6.91
CA TYR A 321 17.03 -7.45 6.05
C TYR A 321 16.33 -8.35 5.00
N ILE A 322 17.02 -9.41 4.56
CA ILE A 322 16.51 -10.39 3.58
C ILE A 322 15.21 -11.07 4.06
N ASP A 323 15.07 -11.36 5.34
CA ASP A 323 13.99 -12.25 5.78
C ASP A 323 12.63 -11.54 5.95
N LYS A 324 12.60 -10.22 6.18
CA LYS A 324 11.36 -9.49 6.52
C LYS A 324 10.82 -8.53 5.45
N GLU A 325 11.64 -7.66 4.88
CA GLU A 325 11.21 -6.69 3.85
C GLU A 325 10.89 -7.37 2.51
N ILE A 326 11.70 -8.37 2.15
CA ILE A 326 11.52 -9.14 0.93
C ILE A 326 10.27 -9.99 0.96
N THR A 327 9.84 -10.45 2.15
CA THR A 327 8.59 -11.20 2.28
C THR A 327 7.40 -10.37 1.77
N GLY A 328 7.40 -9.04 1.95
CA GLY A 328 6.38 -8.16 1.38
C GLY A 328 6.37 -8.17 -0.16
N TYR A 329 7.53 -8.02 -0.81
CA TYR A 329 7.64 -8.06 -2.27
C TYR A 329 7.39 -9.45 -2.86
N LEU A 330 7.81 -10.51 -2.18
CA LEU A 330 7.61 -11.90 -2.60
C LEU A 330 6.19 -12.41 -2.37
N ASN A 331 5.35 -11.71 -1.60
CA ASN A 331 3.94 -12.08 -1.46
C ASN A 331 3.12 -11.67 -2.70
N ALA A 332 3.64 -10.78 -3.57
CA ALA A 332 3.06 -10.43 -4.87
C ALA A 332 3.49 -11.36 -6.01
N VAL A 333 3.82 -12.62 -5.69
CA VAL A 333 4.23 -13.62 -6.67
C VAL A 333 3.00 -14.24 -7.33
N LYS A 334 2.79 -13.89 -8.60
CA LYS A 334 1.84 -14.60 -9.46
C LYS A 334 2.52 -15.83 -10.05
N HIS A 335 1.88 -16.98 -9.91
CA HIS A 335 2.27 -18.22 -10.60
C HIS A 335 1.50 -18.29 -11.93
N ASN A 336 2.20 -18.05 -13.04
CA ASN A 336 1.72 -18.37 -14.38
C ASN A 336 2.36 -19.68 -14.85
N LYS A 337 1.91 -20.23 -15.98
CA LYS A 337 2.48 -21.43 -16.59
C LYS A 337 3.17 -21.04 -17.90
N PHE A 338 4.40 -21.46 -18.11
CA PHE A 338 5.06 -21.43 -19.42
C PHE A 338 5.33 -22.86 -19.88
N HIS A 339 5.32 -23.07 -21.19
CA HIS A 339 5.61 -24.37 -21.77
C HIS A 339 6.98 -24.32 -22.45
N LEU A 340 7.79 -25.34 -22.22
CA LEU A 340 9.08 -25.55 -22.87
C LEU A 340 9.20 -27.04 -23.20
N ASN A 341 9.39 -27.37 -24.49
CA ASN A 341 9.50 -28.76 -24.97
C ASN A 341 8.34 -29.67 -24.49
N ASP A 342 7.10 -29.21 -24.61
CA ASP A 342 5.88 -29.91 -24.15
C ASP A 342 5.78 -30.13 -22.64
N GLU A 343 6.73 -29.62 -21.86
CA GLU A 343 6.68 -29.60 -20.40
C GLU A 343 6.22 -28.25 -19.87
N GLU A 344 5.38 -28.29 -18.84
CA GLU A 344 4.80 -27.12 -18.21
C GLU A 344 5.59 -26.72 -16.96
N TYR A 345 5.98 -25.46 -16.90
CA TYR A 345 6.79 -24.91 -15.83
C TYR A 345 6.11 -23.69 -15.20
N PRO A 346 6.26 -23.50 -13.87
CA PRO A 346 5.79 -22.30 -13.21
C PRO A 346 6.61 -21.06 -13.60
N VAL A 347 5.92 -19.93 -13.77
CA VAL A 347 6.49 -18.59 -13.91
C VAL A 347 6.17 -17.81 -12.65
N ILE A 348 7.18 -17.25 -12.01
CA ILE A 348 7.03 -16.28 -10.93
C ILE A 348 7.27 -14.89 -11.50
N MET A 349 6.28 -14.02 -11.34
CA MET A 349 6.36 -12.61 -11.74
C MET A 349 6.48 -11.72 -10.49
N THR A 350 7.40 -10.75 -10.51
CA THR A 350 7.59 -9.80 -9.39
C THR A 350 7.84 -8.38 -9.91
N CYS A 351 7.01 -7.43 -9.49
CA CYS A 351 7.21 -6.01 -9.75
C CYS A 351 8.04 -5.39 -8.62
N VAL A 352 9.15 -4.71 -8.95
CA VAL A 352 10.06 -4.12 -7.94
C VAL A 352 10.50 -2.72 -8.33
N PRO A 353 10.84 -1.84 -7.38
CA PRO A 353 11.52 -0.59 -7.72
C PRO A 353 12.94 -0.84 -8.25
N ILE A 354 13.43 0.04 -9.14
CA ILE A 354 14.70 -0.13 -9.86
C ILE A 354 15.91 -0.41 -8.94
N HIS A 355 15.99 0.21 -7.76
CA HIS A 355 17.11 0.07 -6.82
C HIS A 355 17.12 -1.27 -6.09
N TYR A 356 15.96 -1.93 -5.95
CA TYR A 356 15.88 -3.27 -5.38
C TYR A 356 16.02 -4.38 -6.42
N HIS A 357 16.13 -4.05 -7.71
CA HIS A 357 16.19 -5.05 -8.78
C HIS A 357 17.23 -6.16 -8.52
N LYS A 358 18.49 -5.76 -8.26
CA LYS A 358 19.57 -6.71 -7.96
C LYS A 358 19.31 -7.48 -6.67
N PHE A 359 18.83 -6.79 -5.64
CA PHE A 359 18.59 -7.35 -4.31
C PHE A 359 17.48 -8.41 -4.32
N VAL A 360 16.36 -8.13 -4.99
CA VAL A 360 15.24 -9.07 -5.14
C VAL A 360 15.66 -10.27 -5.96
N LEU A 361 16.44 -10.10 -7.03
CA LEU A 361 17.00 -11.23 -7.77
C LEU A 361 17.86 -12.15 -6.89
N ASP A 362 18.70 -11.57 -6.04
CA ASP A 362 19.57 -12.35 -5.15
C ASP A 362 18.77 -13.06 -4.06
N ALA A 363 17.73 -12.44 -3.50
CA ALA A 363 16.89 -13.07 -2.49
C ALA A 363 15.92 -14.11 -3.05
N ILE A 364 15.39 -13.90 -4.25
CA ILE A 364 14.62 -14.91 -4.98
C ILE A 364 15.48 -16.17 -5.15
N LYS A 365 16.76 -16.04 -5.52
CA LYS A 365 17.68 -17.20 -5.62
C LYS A 365 17.86 -17.93 -4.29
N VAL A 366 17.87 -17.20 -3.17
CA VAL A 366 17.99 -17.80 -1.83
C VAL A 366 16.71 -18.54 -1.44
N LYS A 367 15.54 -17.89 -1.57
CA LYS A 367 14.24 -18.45 -1.14
C LYS A 367 13.74 -19.57 -2.06
N PHE A 368 13.97 -19.43 -3.35
CA PHE A 368 13.53 -20.36 -4.39
C PHE A 368 14.69 -21.17 -4.96
N LYS A 369 15.68 -21.52 -4.11
CA LYS A 369 16.88 -22.27 -4.51
C LYS A 369 16.59 -23.58 -5.24
N ASN A 370 15.42 -24.18 -4.99
CA ASN A 370 14.96 -25.43 -5.58
C ASN A 370 13.84 -25.24 -6.62
N PHE A 371 13.46 -24.00 -6.94
CA PHE A 371 12.44 -23.75 -7.96
C PHE A 371 13.00 -24.11 -9.33
N GLN A 372 12.23 -24.85 -10.12
CA GLN A 372 12.50 -25.12 -11.52
C GLN A 372 11.45 -24.38 -12.35
N GLY A 373 11.85 -23.29 -12.98
CA GLY A 373 10.93 -22.46 -13.77
C GLY A 373 11.54 -21.11 -14.15
N LEU A 374 10.65 -20.16 -14.47
CA LEU A 374 11.00 -18.83 -14.96
C LEU A 374 10.70 -17.78 -13.90
N HIS A 375 11.68 -16.96 -13.57
CA HIS A 375 11.48 -15.77 -12.75
C HIS A 375 11.55 -14.53 -13.62
N ILE A 376 10.50 -13.72 -13.60
CA ILE A 376 10.41 -12.46 -14.32
C ILE A 376 10.33 -11.35 -13.27
N VAL A 377 11.42 -10.61 -13.11
CA VAL A 377 11.44 -9.37 -12.34
C VAL A 377 11.29 -8.23 -13.32
N TYR A 378 10.34 -7.33 -13.07
CA TYR A 378 10.11 -6.21 -13.96
C TYR A 378 9.77 -4.96 -13.18
N TRP A 379 9.94 -3.83 -13.84
CA TRP A 379 9.53 -2.54 -13.32
C TRP A 379 9.18 -1.61 -14.45
N TYR A 380 8.31 -0.67 -14.14
CA TYR A 380 7.95 0.38 -15.06
C TYR A 380 8.62 1.68 -14.64
N ASP A 381 9.44 2.24 -15.53
CA ASP A 381 9.98 3.58 -15.37
C ASP A 381 9.04 4.56 -16.07
N PHE A 382 8.15 5.16 -15.27
CA PHE A 382 7.21 6.16 -15.78
C PHE A 382 7.94 7.33 -16.45
N GLY A 383 9.05 7.81 -15.88
CA GLY A 383 9.80 8.96 -16.41
C GLY A 383 10.45 8.69 -17.77
N ARG A 384 10.74 7.43 -18.08
CA ARG A 384 11.28 7.03 -19.39
C ARG A 384 10.24 6.43 -20.33
N ASN A 385 9.03 6.19 -19.84
CA ASN A 385 8.01 5.40 -20.53
C ASN A 385 8.55 4.03 -20.95
N LEU A 386 9.28 3.35 -20.05
CA LEU A 386 9.95 2.08 -20.34
C LEU A 386 9.53 1.00 -19.35
N TRP A 387 9.18 -0.17 -19.88
CA TRP A 387 9.20 -1.42 -19.11
C TRP A 387 10.59 -2.01 -19.18
N SER A 388 11.13 -2.36 -18.02
CA SER A 388 12.34 -3.17 -17.94
C SER A 388 11.95 -4.53 -17.38
N ILE A 389 12.46 -5.58 -18.04
CA ILE A 389 12.15 -6.97 -17.71
C ILE A 389 13.47 -7.73 -17.60
N SER A 390 13.74 -8.24 -16.41
CA SER A 390 14.80 -9.19 -16.14
C SER A 390 14.21 -10.57 -15.98
N VAL A 391 14.71 -11.50 -16.79
CA VAL A 391 14.28 -12.89 -16.77
C VAL A 391 15.43 -13.74 -16.25
N THR A 392 15.16 -14.55 -15.24
CA THR A 392 16.10 -15.52 -14.67
C THR A 392 15.47 -16.90 -14.70
N THR A 393 16.11 -17.87 -15.36
CA THR A 393 15.69 -19.28 -15.32
C THR A 393 16.57 -20.06 -14.37
N THR A 394 15.98 -20.99 -13.64
CA THR A 394 16.70 -21.98 -12.85
C THR A 394 16.52 -23.35 -13.51
N TYR A 395 17.32 -23.62 -14.55
CA TYR A 395 17.38 -24.92 -15.22
C TYR A 395 18.76 -25.53 -14.99
N ASN A 396 18.83 -26.71 -14.37
CA ASN A 396 20.02 -27.54 -14.15
C ASN A 396 21.36 -26.78 -14.06
N ASN A 397 21.67 -26.15 -12.92
CA ASN A 397 22.97 -25.52 -12.66
C ASN A 397 23.42 -24.39 -13.62
N TYR A 398 22.62 -23.99 -14.60
CA TYR A 398 22.92 -22.86 -15.48
C TYR A 398 22.16 -21.61 -15.03
N ASN A 399 22.88 -20.65 -14.44
CA ASN A 399 22.37 -19.32 -14.19
C ASN A 399 22.34 -18.53 -15.51
N LEU A 400 21.22 -18.57 -16.24
CA LEU A 400 20.98 -17.63 -17.34
C LEU A 400 20.50 -16.30 -16.74
N LYS A 401 21.42 -15.33 -16.63
CA LYS A 401 21.07 -13.92 -16.42
C LYS A 401 20.92 -13.28 -17.79
N LYS A 402 19.71 -12.86 -18.17
CA LYS A 402 19.52 -11.96 -19.30
C LYS A 402 18.80 -10.69 -18.89
N ILE A 403 19.46 -9.56 -19.14
CA ILE A 403 18.86 -8.22 -19.16
C ILE A 403 18.21 -8.12 -20.54
N VAL A 404 16.89 -8.09 -20.62
CA VAL A 404 16.21 -7.73 -21.87
C VAL A 404 16.07 -6.21 -21.85
N GLY A 405 16.62 -5.57 -22.88
CA GLY A 405 17.16 -4.21 -22.84
C GLY A 405 16.18 -3.07 -22.57
N GLU A 406 16.77 -1.92 -22.27
CA GLU A 406 16.15 -0.59 -22.33
C GLU A 406 15.83 -0.30 -23.80
N ASN A 407 14.56 -0.35 -24.22
CA ASN A 407 14.20 0.23 -25.52
C ASN A 407 12.76 0.76 -25.53
N PRO A 408 12.55 1.95 -26.13
CA PRO A 408 11.25 2.58 -26.24
C PRO A 408 10.32 1.74 -27.10
N ILE A 409 9.03 1.84 -26.83
CA ILE A 409 7.94 1.26 -27.62
C ILE A 409 8.07 1.76 -29.06
N THR A 410 8.84 1.06 -29.88
CA THR A 410 8.92 1.24 -31.33
C THR A 410 9.14 -0.14 -31.94
N THR A 411 8.18 -0.52 -32.75
CA THR A 411 8.23 -1.65 -33.69
C THR A 411 9.54 -1.61 -34.47
N LEU A 412 10.42 -2.61 -34.30
CA LEU A 412 11.66 -2.66 -35.06
C LEU A 412 11.88 -4.01 -35.75
N GLY A 413 11.89 -3.90 -37.08
CA GLY A 413 12.22 -4.93 -38.05
C GLY A 413 13.69 -5.35 -38.03
N ASN A 414 13.91 -6.42 -38.80
CA ASN A 414 15.13 -7.20 -38.97
C ASN A 414 16.44 -6.41 -39.11
N ILE A 415 17.47 -6.75 -38.31
CA ILE A 415 18.89 -6.49 -38.61
C ILE A 415 19.73 -7.74 -38.23
N PRO A 416 20.61 -8.25 -39.11
CA PRO A 416 21.44 -9.42 -38.84
C PRO A 416 22.77 -9.04 -38.17
N ILE A 417 23.14 -9.72 -37.09
CA ILE A 417 24.48 -9.64 -36.49
C ILE A 417 24.96 -11.07 -36.18
N SER A 418 26.11 -11.45 -36.75
CA SER A 418 26.81 -12.69 -36.46
C SER A 418 27.87 -12.46 -35.39
N LEU A 419 27.86 -13.20 -34.28
CA LEU A 419 29.03 -13.42 -33.42
C LEU A 419 28.98 -14.81 -32.76
N THR A 420 30.17 -15.38 -32.63
CA THR A 420 30.50 -16.76 -32.25
C THR A 420 30.79 -16.90 -30.75
N GLU A 421 30.39 -18.06 -30.20
CA GLU A 421 30.76 -18.64 -28.90
C GLU A 421 30.38 -17.84 -27.63
N THR A 422 29.11 -17.92 -27.25
CA THR A 422 28.58 -18.02 -25.87
C THR A 422 27.06 -18.20 -25.99
N GLU A 423 26.49 -19.27 -25.43
CA GLU A 423 25.08 -19.61 -25.58
C GLU A 423 24.18 -18.51 -24.99
N LEU A 424 23.55 -17.74 -25.88
CA LEU A 424 22.71 -16.58 -25.56
C LEU A 424 21.27 -16.90 -25.96
N PHE A 425 20.42 -17.28 -25.00
CA PHE A 425 19.01 -17.51 -25.29
C PHE A 425 18.29 -16.18 -25.50
N TRP A 426 17.67 -15.98 -26.66
CA TRP A 426 16.78 -14.85 -26.94
C TRP A 426 15.32 -15.28 -26.84
N CYS A 427 14.55 -14.53 -26.05
CA CYS A 427 13.11 -14.62 -25.97
C CYS A 427 12.52 -13.38 -26.62
N PHE A 428 11.75 -13.56 -27.69
CA PHE A 428 10.94 -12.49 -28.27
C PHE A 428 9.63 -12.40 -27.49
N VAL A 429 9.31 -11.18 -27.02
CA VAL A 429 7.98 -10.84 -26.48
C VAL A 429 7.30 -10.04 -27.57
N GLU A 430 6.36 -10.65 -28.29
CA GLU A 430 5.51 -9.92 -29.23
C GLU A 430 4.36 -9.25 -28.48
N ASP A 431 4.19 -7.97 -28.82
CA ASP A 431 3.18 -6.97 -28.47
C ASP A 431 2.11 -7.28 -27.39
N ILE A 432 2.03 -6.36 -26.43
CA ILE A 432 1.13 -6.37 -25.28
C ILE A 432 0.06 -5.31 -25.56
N SER A 433 -1.13 -5.71 -26.01
CA SER A 433 -2.26 -4.77 -25.93
C SER A 433 -3.63 -5.34 -25.61
N GLU A 434 -3.94 -6.64 -25.72
CA GLU A 434 -5.37 -7.02 -25.52
C GLU A 434 -5.69 -8.32 -24.76
N SER A 435 -4.73 -9.16 -24.35
CA SER A 435 -5.10 -10.47 -23.78
C SER A 435 -4.45 -10.90 -22.47
N GLY A 436 -3.49 -10.15 -21.91
CA GLY A 436 -2.84 -10.51 -20.64
C GLY A 436 -2.15 -11.88 -20.63
N LYS A 437 -1.99 -12.53 -21.79
CA LYS A 437 -1.31 -13.81 -21.97
C LYS A 437 0.04 -13.56 -22.62
N PHE A 438 1.10 -14.01 -21.96
CA PHE A 438 2.43 -14.06 -22.56
C PHE A 438 2.45 -15.18 -23.61
N LYS A 439 2.59 -14.81 -24.89
CA LYS A 439 2.85 -15.79 -25.95
C LYS A 439 4.34 -15.75 -26.27
N PHE A 440 5.06 -16.75 -25.79
CA PHE A 440 6.47 -16.97 -26.12
C PHE A 440 6.53 -17.67 -27.48
N THR A 441 6.75 -16.92 -28.56
CA THR A 441 6.57 -17.44 -29.94
C THR A 441 7.77 -18.21 -30.49
N LYS A 442 8.98 -18.10 -29.90
CA LYS A 442 10.13 -18.92 -30.32
C LYS A 442 11.32 -18.81 -29.36
N PHE A 443 11.88 -19.96 -28.98
CA PHE A 443 13.24 -20.07 -28.46
C PHE A 443 14.17 -20.33 -29.64
N PHE A 444 15.14 -19.44 -29.87
CA PHE A 444 16.21 -19.73 -30.82
C PHE A 444 17.36 -20.37 -30.05
N HIS A 445 17.66 -21.62 -30.40
CA HIS A 445 18.96 -22.19 -30.12
C HIS A 445 19.91 -21.77 -31.25
N LYS A 446 20.93 -21.00 -30.91
CA LYS A 446 22.25 -21.25 -31.48
C LYS A 446 23.31 -20.93 -30.46
#